data_AF-A0A378UC59-F1
#
_entry.id   AF-A0A378UC59-F1
#
_cell.length_a   1.000
_cell.length_b   1.000
_cell.length_c   1.000
_cell.angle_alpha   90.00
_cell.angle_beta   90.00
_cell.angle_gamma   90.00
#
_symmetry.space_group_name_H-M   'P 1'
#
loop_
_entity.id
_entity.type
_entity.pdbx_description
1 polymer ?
#
loop_
_entity_poly.entity_id
_entity_poly.type
_entity_poly.pdbx_seq_one_letter_code
_entity_poly.pdbx_strand_id
1 'polypeptide(L)'
;MNGVSSAPGYQAPTVTVSSSLPRKGVAEAVLVIGVVSDDDGPKVLSAGSFLDEDAVAAVESTLQALGGTGGEGQTHRLVVPSLPVASVLTVGLGKPRDEWPADVIRRAAGAAARALDKVAAVVTSLSAIDLEAAVEGLILGAYRFSDFRSPKTAPTDAGLTAITALAADAKGATKAQAQRAVDIASAVATARDFVNTPPSHLYPGEFAEQAKALGEAAGLEVEVLDEKALTKAGYGGIVGVGKGSSRPPRLVRLIHRGAGKPRTRGAQTGGAKRVALVGKGITFDTGGISIKPAANMHHMTSDMGGAAAVIATVVLAAKQNLPIEVIATVPMAENMPSATAQRPGDVLTQYGGITVEVLNTDAEGRLILADAIVRACEDEPDYLIETSTLTGAQTVALGSRTPGVMGSDEFRDRVAALSQGVGENGWAMPLPEELKDDLKSSVADLANVSGSRYAGMLVAGTYLREFVADGVQWTHIDIAAPAYNTGGPWGYTPKGGTGVPTRTMFAVLEDIAANG
;
A
#
# COMPACT_ATOMS: atom_id res chain seq x y z
N MET A 1 -19.80 9.48 21.10
CA MET A 1 -19.55 8.72 19.86
C MET A 1 -20.14 9.55 18.74
N ASN A 2 -19.34 10.43 18.12
CA ASN A 2 -19.81 11.30 17.04
C ASN A 2 -19.30 10.72 15.73
N GLY A 3 -20.22 10.38 14.84
CA GLY A 3 -20.04 10.33 13.38
C GLY A 3 -18.85 9.52 12.87
N VAL A 4 -18.89 8.20 13.01
CA VAL A 4 -18.16 7.35 12.06
C VAL A 4 -19.04 7.26 10.82
N SER A 5 -18.48 7.64 9.66
CA SER A 5 -19.13 7.45 8.37
C SER A 5 -19.65 6.02 8.23
N SER A 6 -20.89 5.84 7.76
CA SER A 6 -21.47 4.51 7.54
C SER A 6 -20.88 3.80 6.30
N ALA A 7 -20.08 4.49 5.49
CA ALA A 7 -19.41 3.92 4.33
C ALA A 7 -18.05 3.34 4.74
N PRO A 8 -17.77 2.06 4.47
CA PRO A 8 -16.49 1.45 4.81
C PRO A 8 -15.35 2.06 3.97
N GLY A 9 -14.19 2.28 4.59
CA GLY A 9 -12.97 2.78 3.96
C GLY A 9 -12.74 4.29 4.06
N TYR A 10 -11.56 4.72 3.61
CA TYR A 10 -11.11 6.10 3.69
C TYR A 10 -11.99 7.05 2.87
N GLN A 11 -12.34 8.20 3.46
CA GLN A 11 -13.12 9.24 2.80
C GLN A 11 -12.17 10.31 2.25
N ALA A 12 -11.95 10.29 0.92
CA ALA A 12 -11.07 11.24 0.27
C ALA A 12 -11.68 12.66 0.13
N PRO A 13 -10.83 13.70 0.04
CA PRO A 13 -11.25 15.04 -0.37
C PRO A 13 -12.01 15.01 -1.70
N THR A 14 -12.99 15.89 -1.87
CA THR A 14 -13.66 16.06 -3.16
C THR A 14 -12.68 16.62 -4.18
N VAL A 15 -12.54 15.96 -5.33
CA VAL A 15 -11.65 16.41 -6.42
C VAL A 15 -12.47 16.93 -7.59
N THR A 16 -12.13 18.12 -8.06
CA THR A 16 -12.69 18.71 -9.28
C THR A 16 -11.58 19.09 -10.24
N VAL A 17 -11.85 19.02 -11.55
CA VAL A 17 -10.91 19.42 -12.60
C VAL A 17 -11.38 20.72 -13.22
N SER A 18 -10.46 21.67 -13.38
CA SER A 18 -10.73 22.97 -14.01
C SER A 18 -9.67 23.31 -15.04
N SER A 19 -10.08 23.93 -16.16
CA SER A 19 -9.16 24.41 -17.20
C SER A 19 -8.66 25.84 -16.97
N SER A 20 -9.08 26.47 -15.87
CA SER A 20 -8.68 27.83 -15.50
C SER A 20 -8.77 28.02 -13.99
N LEU A 21 -8.03 28.99 -13.45
CA LEU A 21 -8.17 29.37 -12.05
C LEU A 21 -9.60 29.86 -11.76
N PRO A 22 -10.35 29.24 -10.82
CA PRO A 22 -11.73 29.65 -10.56
C PRO A 22 -11.81 31.09 -10.02
N ARG A 23 -12.85 31.84 -10.39
CA ARG A 23 -13.08 33.22 -9.89
C ARG A 23 -14.05 33.30 -8.71
N LYS A 24 -14.76 32.22 -8.39
CA LYS A 24 -15.75 32.14 -7.31
C LYS A 24 -15.46 30.91 -6.45
N GLY A 25 -15.71 31.03 -5.14
CA GLY A 25 -15.61 29.89 -4.21
C GLY A 25 -14.19 29.41 -3.88
N VAL A 26 -13.15 30.16 -4.28
CA VAL A 26 -11.74 29.83 -4.00
C VAL A 26 -10.99 30.87 -3.18
N ALA A 27 -11.70 31.90 -2.68
CA ALA A 27 -11.08 32.96 -1.88
C ALA A 27 -10.41 32.46 -0.59
N GLU A 28 -10.87 31.34 -0.04
CA GLU A 28 -10.29 30.68 1.14
C GLU A 28 -9.30 29.56 0.77
N ALA A 29 -9.20 29.21 -0.52
CA ALA A 29 -8.33 28.14 -0.99
C ALA A 29 -6.87 28.62 -1.07
N VAL A 30 -5.94 27.67 -1.03
CA VAL A 30 -4.52 27.92 -1.28
C VAL A 30 -4.13 27.38 -2.65
N LEU A 31 -3.49 28.21 -3.47
CA LEU A 31 -2.96 27.79 -4.77
C LEU A 31 -1.57 27.16 -4.59
N VAL A 32 -1.42 25.90 -4.95
CA VAL A 32 -0.14 25.17 -4.96
C VAL A 32 0.51 25.32 -6.34
N ILE A 33 1.75 25.80 -6.35
CA ILE A 33 2.55 26.04 -7.55
C ILE A 33 3.86 25.26 -7.47
N GLY A 34 4.21 24.52 -8.52
CA GLY A 34 5.52 23.90 -8.67
C GLY A 34 6.59 24.93 -9.04
N VAL A 35 7.75 24.86 -8.39
CA VAL A 35 8.91 25.71 -8.71
C VAL A 35 10.16 24.87 -8.93
N VAL A 36 11.02 25.29 -9.85
CA VAL A 36 12.30 24.62 -10.16
C VAL A 36 13.49 25.48 -9.76
N SER A 37 14.62 24.85 -9.52
CA SER A 37 15.92 25.49 -9.26
C SER A 37 16.67 25.69 -10.57
N ASP A 38 16.60 26.89 -11.14
CA ASP A 38 17.40 27.28 -12.31
C ASP A 38 18.65 28.08 -11.90
N ASP A 39 19.57 28.32 -12.84
CA ASP A 39 20.82 29.06 -12.61
C ASP A 39 20.56 30.52 -12.18
N ASP A 40 19.46 31.11 -12.64
CA ASP A 40 19.01 32.47 -12.29
C ASP A 40 18.13 32.54 -11.02
N GLY A 41 17.92 31.40 -10.35
CA GLY A 41 17.11 31.29 -9.13
C GLY A 41 15.82 30.48 -9.32
N PRO A 42 14.88 30.55 -8.35
CA PRO A 42 13.67 29.75 -8.40
C PRO A 42 12.71 30.23 -9.49
N LYS A 43 12.27 29.32 -10.34
CA LYS A 43 11.35 29.60 -11.46
C LYS A 43 10.03 28.84 -11.33
N VAL A 44 8.92 29.52 -11.62
CA VAL A 44 7.60 28.89 -11.61
C VAL A 44 7.47 27.95 -12.81
N LEU A 45 7.12 26.70 -12.55
CA LEU A 45 6.83 25.72 -13.58
C LEU A 45 5.32 25.60 -13.80
N SER A 46 4.91 25.45 -15.07
CA SER A 46 3.57 25.03 -15.50
C SER A 46 2.36 25.84 -14.97
N ALA A 47 2.59 27.02 -14.39
CA ALA A 47 1.53 27.93 -13.97
C ALA A 47 1.22 29.01 -15.02
N GLY A 48 2.09 29.22 -16.02
CA GLY A 48 1.93 30.28 -17.04
C GLY A 48 0.70 30.12 -17.96
N SER A 49 0.10 28.93 -18.00
CA SER A 49 -1.19 28.72 -18.69
C SER A 49 -2.41 29.12 -17.85
N PHE A 50 -2.23 29.35 -16.54
CA PHE A 50 -3.32 29.65 -15.59
C PHE A 50 -3.14 30.99 -14.88
N LEU A 51 -1.92 31.54 -14.84
CA LEU A 51 -1.54 32.79 -14.20
C LEU A 51 -0.98 33.74 -15.26
N ASP A 52 -1.22 35.03 -15.10
CA ASP A 52 -0.60 36.07 -15.92
C ASP A 52 0.89 36.29 -15.55
N GLU A 53 1.63 36.95 -16.45
CA GLU A 53 3.06 37.20 -16.29
C GLU A 53 3.38 38.01 -15.02
N ASP A 54 2.51 38.97 -14.66
CA ASP A 54 2.67 39.80 -13.47
C ASP A 54 2.56 38.97 -12.18
N ALA A 55 1.58 38.05 -12.11
CA ALA A 55 1.44 37.14 -10.98
C ALA A 55 2.62 36.17 -10.87
N VAL A 56 3.12 35.64 -11.99
CA VAL A 56 4.31 34.78 -12.02
C VAL A 56 5.53 35.54 -11.51
N ALA A 57 5.80 36.74 -12.03
CA ALA A 57 6.91 37.58 -11.60
C ALA A 57 6.82 37.94 -10.10
N ALA A 58 5.62 38.21 -9.59
CA ALA A 58 5.39 38.47 -8.17
C ALA A 58 5.71 37.24 -7.30
N VAL A 59 5.33 36.03 -7.73
CA VAL A 59 5.65 34.77 -7.02
C VAL A 59 7.17 34.56 -7.00
N GLU A 60 7.84 34.63 -8.15
CA GLU A 60 9.29 34.40 -8.25
C GLU A 60 10.10 35.41 -7.43
N SER A 61 9.78 36.70 -7.56
CA SER A 61 10.46 37.77 -6.80
C SER A 61 10.28 37.60 -5.28
N THR A 62 9.06 37.28 -4.84
CA THR A 62 8.79 37.05 -3.41
C THR A 62 9.50 35.79 -2.92
N LEU A 63 9.49 34.72 -3.71
CA LEU A 63 10.17 33.47 -3.36
C LEU A 63 11.68 33.68 -3.21
N GLN A 64 12.30 34.44 -4.12
CA GLN A 64 13.71 34.80 -4.03
C GLN A 64 14.00 35.63 -2.76
N ALA A 65 13.15 36.61 -2.43
CA ALA A 65 13.27 37.41 -1.21
C ALA A 65 13.14 36.57 0.07
N LEU A 66 12.36 35.47 0.02
CA LEU A 66 12.22 34.50 1.12
C LEU A 66 13.38 33.49 1.17
N GLY A 67 14.37 33.58 0.30
CA GLY A 67 15.48 32.63 0.21
C GLY A 67 15.09 31.27 -0.37
N GLY A 68 13.97 31.21 -1.10
CA GLY A 68 13.56 30.01 -1.81
C GLY A 68 14.54 29.67 -2.92
N THR A 69 14.88 28.39 -3.04
CA THR A 69 15.83 27.88 -4.05
C THR A 69 15.14 27.01 -5.08
N GLY A 70 13.94 26.50 -4.79
CA GLY A 70 13.25 25.52 -5.63
C GLY A 70 13.67 24.06 -5.39
N GLY A 71 14.49 23.83 -4.35
CA GLY A 71 14.96 22.49 -3.99
C GLY A 71 13.81 21.52 -3.69
N GLU A 72 14.00 20.23 -3.97
CA GLU A 72 12.93 19.22 -3.89
C GLU A 72 12.19 19.24 -2.53
N GLY A 73 10.88 19.44 -2.57
CA GLY A 73 10.01 19.48 -1.39
C GLY A 73 10.12 20.73 -0.53
N GLN A 74 10.95 21.72 -0.88
CA GLN A 74 10.99 23.01 -0.20
C GLN A 74 9.66 23.73 -0.41
N THR A 75 9.07 24.27 0.66
CA THR A 75 7.79 24.97 0.59
C THR A 75 7.90 26.39 1.14
N HIS A 76 7.21 27.34 0.50
CA HIS A 76 7.05 28.70 0.98
C HIS A 76 5.60 29.14 0.77
N ARG A 77 5.02 29.81 1.77
CA ARG A 77 3.66 30.36 1.70
C ARG A 77 3.71 31.87 1.62
N LEU A 78 3.07 32.44 0.61
CA LEU A 78 3.09 33.87 0.32
C LEU A 78 1.72 34.36 -0.16
N VAL A 79 1.50 35.67 -0.12
CA VAL A 79 0.26 36.31 -0.59
C VAL A 79 0.55 37.03 -1.90
N VAL A 80 -0.29 36.78 -2.91
CA VAL A 80 -0.23 37.47 -4.20
C VAL A 80 -1.57 38.18 -4.40
N PRO A 81 -1.68 39.49 -4.12
CA PRO A 81 -2.96 40.20 -4.10
C PRO A 81 -3.74 40.18 -5.42
N SER A 82 -3.08 39.96 -6.56
CA SER A 82 -3.74 39.85 -7.87
C SER A 82 -4.50 38.53 -8.06
N LEU A 83 -4.24 37.51 -7.24
CA LEU A 83 -4.85 36.19 -7.38
C LEU A 83 -6.10 36.03 -6.51
N PRO A 84 -7.15 35.34 -6.99
CA PRO A 84 -8.43 35.17 -6.28
C PRO A 84 -8.38 34.10 -5.18
N VAL A 85 -7.23 33.88 -4.53
CA VAL A 85 -6.99 32.84 -3.52
C VAL A 85 -6.45 33.45 -2.23
N ALA A 86 -6.59 32.76 -1.10
CA ALA A 86 -6.13 33.26 0.20
C ALA A 86 -4.61 33.46 0.27
N SER A 87 -3.88 32.53 -0.36
CA SER A 87 -2.42 32.54 -0.44
C SER A 87 -1.94 31.58 -1.53
N VAL A 88 -0.67 31.69 -1.89
CA VAL A 88 0.05 30.77 -2.76
C VAL A 88 1.03 29.96 -1.91
N LEU A 89 1.09 28.66 -2.13
CA LEU A 89 2.17 27.80 -1.65
C LEU A 89 3.03 27.37 -2.84
N THR A 90 4.29 27.78 -2.85
CA THR A 90 5.26 27.24 -3.80
C THR A 90 5.84 25.95 -3.25
N VAL A 91 6.04 24.94 -4.10
CA VAL A 91 6.72 23.70 -3.76
C VAL A 91 7.81 23.35 -4.77
N GLY A 92 9.02 23.12 -4.27
CA GLY A 92 10.18 22.85 -5.09
C GLY A 92 10.18 21.45 -5.70
N LEU A 93 10.52 21.40 -6.99
CA LEU A 93 10.63 20.19 -7.81
C LEU A 93 12.09 19.80 -8.10
N GLY A 94 13.04 20.61 -7.60
CA GLY A 94 14.46 20.45 -7.85
C GLY A 94 14.88 21.09 -9.18
N LYS A 95 15.91 20.54 -9.82
CA LYS A 95 16.40 21.05 -11.11
C LYS A 95 15.35 20.86 -12.22
N PRO A 96 15.34 21.74 -13.24
CA PRO A 96 14.58 21.51 -14.46
C PRO A 96 14.85 20.13 -15.07
N ARG A 97 13.81 19.56 -15.68
CA ARG A 97 13.86 18.27 -16.38
C ARG A 97 13.05 18.38 -17.66
N ASP A 98 13.49 17.69 -18.71
CA ASP A 98 12.74 17.57 -19.97
C ASP A 98 11.47 16.74 -19.76
N GLU A 99 11.59 15.67 -18.95
CA GLU A 99 10.49 14.79 -18.55
C GLU A 99 10.41 14.69 -17.03
N TRP A 100 9.18 14.70 -16.52
CA TRP A 100 8.91 14.67 -15.09
C TRP A 100 8.48 13.27 -14.66
N PRO A 101 9.26 12.57 -13.81
CA PRO A 101 8.78 11.33 -13.20
C PRO A 101 7.58 11.62 -12.31
N ALA A 102 6.51 10.84 -12.46
CA ALA A 102 5.28 10.98 -11.69
C ALA A 102 5.55 11.06 -10.17
N ASP A 103 6.49 10.27 -9.65
CA ASP A 103 6.81 10.30 -8.21
C ASP A 103 7.41 11.63 -7.73
N VAL A 104 8.13 12.39 -8.56
CA VAL A 104 8.60 13.73 -8.18
C VAL A 104 7.39 14.64 -7.92
N ILE A 105 6.42 14.63 -8.83
CA ILE A 105 5.20 15.44 -8.71
C ILE A 105 4.38 15.00 -7.51
N ARG A 106 4.25 13.68 -7.30
CA ARG A 106 3.54 13.13 -6.14
C ARG A 106 4.20 13.50 -4.82
N ARG A 107 5.53 13.44 -4.72
CA ARG A 107 6.28 13.85 -3.52
C ARG A 107 6.15 15.34 -3.24
N ALA A 108 6.18 16.18 -4.27
CA ALA A 108 5.97 17.61 -4.14
C ALA A 108 4.54 17.92 -3.69
N ALA A 109 3.53 17.32 -4.33
CA ALA A 109 2.13 17.44 -3.95
C ALA A 109 1.89 17.01 -2.48
N GLY A 110 2.49 15.90 -2.04
CA GLY A 110 2.38 15.49 -0.64
C GLY A 110 3.12 16.40 0.34
N ALA A 111 4.25 17.00 -0.06
CA ALA A 111 4.93 18.00 0.75
C ALA A 111 4.09 19.27 0.89
N ALA A 112 3.43 19.69 -0.20
CA ALA A 112 2.48 20.79 -0.20
C ALA A 112 1.29 20.51 0.73
N ALA A 113 0.67 19.33 0.64
CA ALA A 113 -0.44 18.95 1.51
C ALA A 113 -0.06 18.97 2.99
N ARG A 114 1.14 18.48 3.35
CA ARG A 114 1.63 18.57 4.75
C ARG A 114 1.89 19.99 5.21
N ALA A 115 2.43 20.85 4.35
CA ALA A 115 2.64 22.26 4.67
C ALA A 115 1.30 23.04 4.83
N LEU A 116 0.23 22.49 4.28
CA LEU A 116 -1.13 23.02 4.32
C LEU A 116 -2.05 22.18 5.22
N ASP A 117 -1.50 21.54 6.25
CA ASP A 117 -2.23 20.60 7.11
C ASP A 117 -3.60 21.14 7.55
N LYS A 118 -3.70 22.42 7.96
CA LYS A 118 -4.94 23.06 8.45
C LYS A 118 -5.81 23.73 7.38
N VAL A 119 -5.53 23.51 6.10
CA VAL A 119 -6.24 24.16 4.99
C VAL A 119 -7.29 23.22 4.41
N ALA A 120 -8.53 23.73 4.30
CA ALA A 120 -9.67 22.94 3.82
C ALA A 120 -9.72 22.77 2.30
N ALA A 121 -9.22 23.73 1.53
CA ALA A 121 -9.32 23.75 0.08
C ALA A 121 -7.99 24.12 -0.60
N VAL A 122 -7.62 23.34 -1.61
CA VAL A 122 -6.43 23.57 -2.43
C VAL A 122 -6.80 23.65 -3.90
N VAL A 123 -6.19 24.58 -4.62
CA VAL A 123 -6.10 24.58 -6.08
C VAL A 123 -4.66 24.23 -6.44
N THR A 124 -4.39 23.36 -7.41
CA THR A 124 -3.01 22.95 -7.74
C THR A 124 -2.70 23.08 -9.22
N SER A 125 -1.54 23.65 -9.55
CA SER A 125 -0.99 23.65 -10.91
C SER A 125 -0.09 22.44 -11.19
N LEU A 126 0.29 21.67 -10.16
CA LEU A 126 1.10 20.45 -10.33
C LEU A 126 0.41 19.43 -11.24
N SER A 127 -0.92 19.41 -11.22
CA SER A 127 -1.75 18.54 -12.06
C SER A 127 -1.68 18.86 -13.55
N ALA A 128 -1.13 20.02 -13.93
CA ALA A 128 -0.85 20.34 -15.33
C ALA A 128 0.43 19.65 -15.84
N ILE A 129 1.29 19.17 -14.93
CA ILE A 129 2.45 18.33 -15.25
C ILE A 129 2.02 16.87 -15.25
N ASP A 130 1.44 16.43 -14.14
CA ASP A 130 0.91 15.07 -13.96
C ASP A 130 -0.31 15.11 -13.05
N LEU A 131 -1.49 14.91 -13.65
CA LEU A 131 -2.78 15.00 -12.97
C LEU A 131 -2.93 13.94 -11.87
N GLU A 132 -2.59 12.69 -12.16
CA GLU A 132 -2.78 11.60 -11.20
C GLU A 132 -1.80 11.73 -10.04
N ALA A 133 -0.53 11.95 -10.33
CA ALA A 133 0.49 12.11 -9.30
C ALA A 133 0.20 13.30 -8.37
N ALA A 134 -0.27 14.42 -8.91
CA ALA A 134 -0.61 15.58 -8.10
C ALA A 134 -1.81 15.30 -7.17
N VAL A 135 -2.87 14.66 -7.69
CA VAL A 135 -4.06 14.30 -6.90
C VAL A 135 -3.70 13.27 -5.83
N GLU A 136 -3.01 12.18 -6.20
CA GLU A 136 -2.55 11.16 -5.26
C GLU A 136 -1.67 11.77 -4.16
N GLY A 137 -0.69 12.58 -4.55
CA GLY A 137 0.24 13.20 -3.61
C GLY A 137 -0.46 14.09 -2.61
N LEU A 138 -1.41 14.92 -3.05
CA LEU A 138 -2.19 15.79 -2.17
C LEU A 138 -3.03 14.98 -1.17
N ILE A 139 -3.76 13.98 -1.64
CA ILE A 139 -4.62 13.14 -0.78
C ILE A 139 -3.77 12.37 0.23
N LEU A 140 -2.72 11.70 -0.22
CA LEU A 140 -1.86 10.88 0.62
C LEU A 140 -0.99 11.71 1.58
N GLY A 141 -0.58 12.91 1.18
CA GLY A 141 0.14 13.84 2.04
C GLY A 141 -0.74 14.50 3.10
N ALA A 142 -2.04 14.65 2.83
CA ALA A 142 -3.03 15.18 3.76
C ALA A 142 -3.61 14.13 4.72
N TYR A 143 -3.29 12.84 4.51
CA TYR A 143 -3.76 11.74 5.35
C TYR A 143 -3.49 11.99 6.84
N ARG A 144 -4.52 11.75 7.66
CA ARG A 144 -4.48 11.88 9.12
C ARG A 144 -5.20 10.70 9.74
N PHE A 145 -4.61 10.15 10.80
CA PHE A 145 -5.23 9.12 11.62
C PHE A 145 -5.48 9.66 13.03
N SER A 146 -6.74 9.88 13.40
CA SER A 146 -7.10 10.51 14.68
C SER A 146 -8.25 9.84 15.43
N ASP A 147 -8.75 8.70 14.96
CA ASP A 147 -9.98 8.06 15.40
C ASP A 147 -10.00 7.71 16.91
N PHE A 148 -8.82 7.43 17.47
CA PHE A 148 -8.65 7.10 18.88
C PHE A 148 -8.37 8.31 19.77
N ARG A 149 -8.33 9.53 19.22
CA ARG A 149 -8.11 10.75 20.01
C ARG A 149 -9.42 11.25 20.59
N SER A 150 -9.38 11.61 21.88
CA SER A 150 -10.49 12.33 22.49
C SER A 150 -10.63 13.74 21.91
N PRO A 151 -11.79 14.41 22.07
CA PRO A 151 -11.96 15.82 21.66
C PRO A 151 -10.91 16.79 22.23
N LYS A 152 -10.23 16.42 23.33
CA LYS A 152 -9.16 17.25 23.93
C LYS A 152 -7.88 17.30 23.10
N THR A 153 -7.62 16.30 22.26
CA THR A 153 -6.36 16.14 21.53
C THR A 153 -6.55 15.83 20.04
N ALA A 154 -7.78 15.59 19.60
CA ALA A 154 -8.13 15.48 18.19
C ALA A 154 -7.88 16.82 17.47
N PRO A 155 -7.50 16.79 16.17
CA PRO A 155 -7.49 17.99 15.34
C PRO A 155 -8.85 18.71 15.38
N THR A 156 -8.83 20.04 15.45
CA THR A 156 -10.05 20.87 15.47
C THR A 156 -10.37 21.45 14.09
N ASP A 157 -9.41 21.45 13.18
CA ASP A 157 -9.58 21.77 11.78
C ASP A 157 -10.07 20.54 10.98
N ALA A 158 -10.75 20.80 9.86
CA ALA A 158 -11.29 19.76 8.99
C ALA A 158 -10.21 19.01 8.17
N GLY A 159 -8.96 19.47 8.18
CA GLY A 159 -7.95 19.05 7.21
C GLY A 159 -8.36 19.39 5.77
N LEU A 160 -7.67 18.80 4.79
CA LEU A 160 -7.99 18.97 3.38
C LEU A 160 -9.31 18.26 3.04
N THR A 161 -10.28 19.00 2.49
CA THR A 161 -11.62 18.49 2.12
C THR A 161 -11.96 18.69 0.64
N ALA A 162 -11.30 19.63 -0.04
CA ALA A 162 -11.52 19.92 -1.45
C ALA A 162 -10.22 20.18 -2.21
N ILE A 163 -10.09 19.58 -3.39
CA ILE A 163 -8.99 19.77 -4.33
C ILE A 163 -9.56 20.21 -5.68
N THR A 164 -9.03 21.30 -6.23
CA THR A 164 -9.24 21.70 -7.63
C THR A 164 -7.95 21.47 -8.40
N ALA A 165 -7.92 20.46 -9.25
CA ALA A 165 -6.82 20.16 -10.15
C ALA A 165 -6.91 21.02 -11.42
N LEU A 166 -5.90 21.84 -11.68
CA LEU A 166 -5.79 22.58 -12.94
C LEU A 166 -5.20 21.67 -14.02
N ALA A 167 -5.86 21.61 -15.17
CA ALA A 167 -5.45 20.81 -16.32
C ALA A 167 -5.71 21.57 -17.63
N ALA A 168 -5.17 21.08 -18.75
CA ALA A 168 -5.37 21.69 -20.05
C ALA A 168 -6.85 21.72 -20.49
N ASP A 169 -7.65 20.74 -20.05
CA ASP A 169 -9.09 20.71 -20.22
C ASP A 169 -9.82 20.11 -19.00
N ALA A 170 -11.15 20.21 -18.99
CA ALA A 170 -12.00 19.62 -17.96
C ALA A 170 -13.05 18.66 -18.56
N LYS A 171 -12.66 17.91 -19.60
CA LYS A 171 -13.53 16.96 -20.31
C LYS A 171 -13.68 15.65 -19.52
N GLY A 172 -14.56 14.77 -20.02
CA GLY A 172 -14.88 13.50 -19.38
C GLY A 172 -13.67 12.60 -19.11
N ALA A 173 -12.74 12.48 -20.07
CA ALA A 173 -11.53 11.67 -19.91
C ALA A 173 -10.62 12.19 -18.80
N THR A 174 -10.33 13.49 -18.77
CA THR A 174 -9.52 14.15 -17.73
C THR A 174 -10.17 14.04 -16.35
N LYS A 175 -11.50 14.15 -16.27
CA LYS A 175 -12.24 13.91 -15.03
C LYS A 175 -12.17 12.45 -14.56
N ALA A 176 -12.25 11.50 -15.50
CA ALA A 176 -12.10 10.08 -15.18
C ALA A 176 -10.69 9.75 -14.68
N GLN A 177 -9.65 10.35 -15.26
CA GLN A 177 -8.27 10.23 -14.80
C GLN A 177 -8.11 10.79 -13.36
N ALA A 178 -8.66 11.97 -13.08
CA ALA A 178 -8.66 12.51 -11.72
C ALA A 178 -9.39 11.59 -10.73
N GLN A 179 -10.54 11.00 -11.12
CA GLN A 179 -11.27 10.06 -10.29
C GLN A 179 -10.47 8.76 -10.05
N ARG A 180 -9.76 8.25 -11.06
CA ARG A 180 -8.86 7.10 -10.92
C ARG A 180 -7.78 7.38 -9.88
N ALA A 181 -7.16 8.56 -9.91
CA ALA A 181 -6.18 8.97 -8.90
C ALA A 181 -6.78 9.06 -7.48
N VAL A 182 -8.02 9.54 -7.33
CA VAL A 182 -8.75 9.51 -6.06
C VAL A 182 -8.93 8.08 -5.56
N ASP A 183 -9.30 7.17 -6.45
CA ASP A 183 -9.57 5.78 -6.09
C ASP A 183 -8.29 5.05 -5.65
N ILE A 184 -7.18 5.27 -6.36
CA ILE A 184 -5.85 4.75 -5.98
C ILE A 184 -5.42 5.31 -4.62
N ALA A 185 -5.50 6.63 -4.43
CA ALA A 185 -5.12 7.25 -3.17
C ALA A 185 -5.99 6.78 -1.99
N SER A 186 -7.28 6.56 -2.23
CA SER A 186 -8.22 6.05 -1.22
C SER A 186 -7.91 4.61 -0.84
N ALA A 187 -7.51 3.77 -1.80
CA ALA A 187 -7.09 2.40 -1.52
C ALA A 187 -5.82 2.38 -0.64
N VAL A 188 -4.80 3.17 -1.01
CA VAL A 188 -3.58 3.32 -0.19
C VAL A 188 -3.93 3.83 1.21
N ALA A 189 -4.77 4.87 1.33
CA ALA A 189 -5.18 5.41 2.62
C ALA A 189 -5.97 4.39 3.46
N THR A 190 -6.81 3.56 2.83
CA THR A 190 -7.52 2.47 3.52
C THR A 190 -6.55 1.43 4.08
N ALA A 191 -5.49 1.08 3.32
CA ALA A 191 -4.43 0.22 3.84
C ALA A 191 -3.70 0.87 5.03
N ARG A 192 -3.51 2.20 5.01
CA ARG A 192 -2.95 2.94 6.14
C ARG A 192 -3.88 2.94 7.35
N ASP A 193 -5.19 3.06 7.16
CA ASP A 193 -6.16 3.02 8.26
C ASP A 193 -6.07 1.68 9.00
N PHE A 194 -6.01 0.56 8.25
CA PHE A 194 -5.83 -0.75 8.87
C PHE A 194 -4.51 -0.84 9.65
N VAL A 195 -3.39 -0.47 9.03
CA VAL A 195 -2.06 -0.53 9.68
C VAL A 195 -1.95 0.36 10.92
N ASN A 196 -2.60 1.53 10.90
CA ASN A 196 -2.57 2.47 12.02
C ASN A 196 -3.60 2.15 13.11
N THR A 197 -4.59 1.30 12.83
CA THR A 197 -5.57 0.88 13.82
C THR A 197 -4.88 0.02 14.89
N PRO A 198 -4.97 0.37 16.19
CA PRO A 198 -4.32 -0.37 17.25
C PRO A 198 -4.75 -1.84 17.29
N PRO A 199 -3.87 -2.76 17.71
CA PRO A 199 -4.18 -4.19 17.75
C PRO A 199 -5.32 -4.52 18.73
N SER A 200 -5.57 -3.65 19.71
CA SER A 200 -6.73 -3.78 20.60
C SER A 200 -8.08 -3.67 19.86
N HIS A 201 -8.11 -2.97 18.73
CA HIS A 201 -9.30 -2.69 17.92
C HIS A 201 -9.29 -3.38 16.55
N LEU A 202 -8.14 -3.82 16.03
CA LEU A 202 -8.05 -4.57 14.78
C LEU A 202 -7.41 -5.94 15.00
N TYR A 203 -8.14 -6.83 15.67
CA TYR A 203 -7.77 -8.24 15.85
C TYR A 203 -8.35 -9.12 14.73
N PRO A 204 -7.96 -10.40 14.56
CA PRO A 204 -8.26 -11.17 13.34
C PRO A 204 -9.75 -11.23 12.98
N GLY A 205 -10.63 -11.40 13.97
CA GLY A 205 -12.08 -11.38 13.75
C GLY A 205 -12.60 -10.02 13.25
N GLU A 206 -12.18 -8.92 13.86
CA GLU A 206 -12.60 -7.57 13.44
C GLU A 206 -12.01 -7.19 12.09
N PHE A 207 -10.75 -7.56 11.84
CA PHE A 207 -10.12 -7.32 10.55
C PHE A 207 -10.84 -8.06 9.41
N ALA A 208 -11.30 -9.29 9.67
CA ALA A 208 -12.08 -10.06 8.71
C ALA A 208 -13.45 -9.42 8.42
N GLU A 209 -14.15 -8.91 9.44
CA GLU A 209 -15.44 -8.22 9.24
C GLU A 209 -15.27 -6.91 8.46
N GLN A 210 -14.22 -6.13 8.73
CA GLN A 210 -13.95 -4.91 7.96
C GLN A 210 -13.55 -5.21 6.51
N ALA A 211 -12.74 -6.24 6.28
CA ALA A 211 -12.38 -6.71 4.94
C ALA A 211 -13.63 -7.15 4.16
N LYS A 212 -14.53 -7.89 4.82
CA LYS A 212 -15.82 -8.29 4.25
C LYS A 212 -16.69 -7.10 3.90
N ALA A 213 -16.84 -6.14 4.82
CA ALA A 213 -17.66 -4.94 4.58
C ALA A 213 -17.13 -4.12 3.39
N LEU A 214 -15.81 -3.94 3.27
CA LEU A 214 -15.19 -3.29 2.11
C LEU A 214 -15.45 -4.08 0.82
N GLY A 215 -15.27 -5.39 0.85
CA GLY A 215 -15.46 -6.25 -0.31
C GLY A 215 -16.90 -6.27 -0.82
N GLU A 216 -17.87 -6.48 0.08
CA GLU A 216 -19.30 -6.47 -0.28
C GLU A 216 -19.73 -5.10 -0.81
N ALA A 217 -19.24 -4.00 -0.23
CA ALA A 217 -19.51 -2.64 -0.72
C ALA A 217 -18.94 -2.38 -2.13
N ALA A 218 -17.87 -3.08 -2.50
CA ALA A 218 -17.26 -3.04 -3.83
C ALA A 218 -17.85 -4.09 -4.80
N GLY A 219 -18.81 -4.91 -4.37
CA GLY A 219 -19.44 -5.95 -5.18
C GLY A 219 -18.60 -7.23 -5.34
N LEU A 220 -17.62 -7.45 -4.47
CA LEU A 220 -16.84 -8.69 -4.44
C LEU A 220 -17.65 -9.85 -3.83
N GLU A 221 -17.39 -11.08 -4.29
CA GLU A 221 -17.79 -12.25 -3.50
C GLU A 221 -16.82 -12.40 -2.32
N VAL A 222 -17.37 -12.67 -1.12
CA VAL A 222 -16.58 -12.77 0.11
C VAL A 222 -16.84 -14.10 0.81
N GLU A 223 -15.77 -14.76 1.23
CA GLU A 223 -15.79 -15.94 2.10
C GLU A 223 -14.93 -15.68 3.33
N VAL A 224 -15.40 -16.09 4.51
CA VAL A 224 -14.64 -16.00 5.76
C VAL A 224 -14.65 -17.36 6.45
N LEU A 225 -13.47 -17.90 6.73
CA LEU A 225 -13.30 -19.10 7.55
C LEU A 225 -12.92 -18.70 8.98
N ASP A 226 -13.66 -19.23 9.95
CA ASP A 226 -13.35 -19.14 11.38
C ASP A 226 -12.37 -20.24 11.82
N GLU A 227 -11.97 -20.26 13.10
CA GLU A 227 -10.98 -21.22 13.57
C GLU A 227 -11.45 -22.68 13.49
N LYS A 228 -12.76 -22.91 13.59
CA LYS A 228 -13.33 -24.26 13.51
C LYS A 228 -13.28 -24.77 12.08
N ALA A 229 -13.65 -23.92 11.12
CA ALA A 229 -13.54 -24.23 9.70
C ALA A 229 -12.07 -24.47 9.32
N LEU A 230 -11.16 -23.61 9.77
CA LEU A 230 -9.71 -23.75 9.52
C LEU A 230 -9.15 -25.05 10.10
N THR A 231 -9.48 -25.38 11.36
CA THR A 231 -9.03 -26.61 12.02
C THR A 231 -9.57 -27.85 11.30
N LYS A 232 -10.85 -27.83 10.92
CA LYS A 232 -11.50 -28.93 10.21
C LYS A 232 -10.91 -29.16 8.81
N ALA A 233 -10.54 -28.09 8.11
CA ALA A 233 -9.98 -28.15 6.77
C ALA A 233 -8.46 -28.40 6.75
N GLY A 234 -7.78 -28.39 7.90
CA GLY A 234 -6.36 -28.73 8.00
C GLY A 234 -5.40 -27.56 7.75
N TYR A 235 -5.81 -26.32 8.03
CA TYR A 235 -4.94 -25.13 7.97
C TYR A 235 -4.00 -25.06 9.19
N GLY A 236 -3.05 -25.98 9.26
CA GLY A 236 -2.20 -26.17 10.43
C GLY A 236 -1.24 -25.00 10.68
N GLY A 237 -0.81 -24.26 9.66
CA GLY A 237 0.00 -23.05 9.82
C GLY A 237 -0.76 -21.92 10.48
N ILE A 238 -1.94 -21.59 9.94
CA ILE A 238 -2.82 -20.52 10.46
C ILE A 238 -3.27 -20.87 11.89
N VAL A 239 -3.74 -22.10 12.11
CA VAL A 239 -4.19 -22.54 13.44
C VAL A 239 -3.02 -22.65 14.42
N GLY A 240 -1.87 -23.15 13.99
CA GLY A 240 -0.67 -23.29 14.81
C GLY A 240 -0.12 -21.97 15.33
N VAL A 241 -0.12 -20.93 14.49
CA VAL A 241 0.26 -19.57 14.89
C VAL A 241 -0.81 -18.93 15.78
N GLY A 242 -2.09 -19.01 15.39
CA GLY A 242 -3.18 -18.31 16.07
C GLY A 242 -3.66 -18.92 17.39
N LYS A 243 -3.38 -20.21 17.67
CA LYS A 243 -3.86 -20.91 18.88
C LYS A 243 -3.35 -20.31 20.20
N GLY A 244 -2.32 -19.46 20.14
CA GLY A 244 -1.79 -18.74 21.30
C GLY A 244 -2.70 -17.60 21.78
N SER A 245 -3.51 -17.01 20.88
CA SER A 245 -4.35 -15.85 21.20
C SER A 245 -5.76 -16.25 21.66
N SER A 246 -6.35 -15.41 22.51
CA SER A 246 -7.78 -15.43 22.84
C SER A 246 -8.66 -14.91 21.69
N ARG A 247 -8.06 -14.30 20.67
CA ARG A 247 -8.70 -13.75 19.46
C ARG A 247 -8.36 -14.69 18.29
N PRO A 248 -9.23 -15.69 18.01
CA PRO A 248 -8.90 -16.80 17.13
C PRO A 248 -8.61 -16.35 15.68
N PRO A 249 -7.83 -17.13 14.92
CA PRO A 249 -7.44 -16.79 13.55
C PRO A 249 -8.63 -16.82 12.57
N ARG A 250 -8.43 -16.20 11.41
CA ARG A 250 -9.38 -16.13 10.29
C ARG A 250 -8.66 -16.34 8.96
N LEU A 251 -9.40 -16.75 7.94
CA LEU A 251 -8.98 -16.63 6.54
C LEU A 251 -10.10 -15.92 5.79
N VAL A 252 -9.77 -14.84 5.07
CA VAL A 252 -10.72 -14.11 4.23
C VAL A 252 -10.37 -14.35 2.78
N ARG A 253 -11.38 -14.65 1.95
CA ARG A 253 -11.26 -14.64 0.49
C ARG A 253 -12.14 -13.56 -0.10
N LEU A 254 -11.58 -12.74 -0.99
CA LEU A 254 -12.26 -11.66 -1.70
C LEU A 254 -12.08 -11.91 -3.20
N ILE A 255 -13.18 -12.01 -3.95
CA ILE A 255 -13.14 -12.47 -5.34
C ILE A 255 -13.74 -11.41 -6.25
N HIS A 256 -12.90 -10.88 -7.14
CA HIS A 256 -13.30 -10.08 -8.29
C HIS A 256 -13.34 -10.97 -9.53
N ARG A 257 -14.51 -11.13 -10.14
CA ARG A 257 -14.70 -12.02 -11.30
C ARG A 257 -14.29 -11.42 -12.65
N GLY A 258 -13.93 -10.13 -12.68
CA GLY A 258 -13.66 -9.40 -13.93
C GLY A 258 -14.90 -8.78 -14.57
N ALA A 259 -14.75 -7.63 -15.23
CA ALA A 259 -15.85 -6.95 -15.93
C ALA A 259 -16.09 -7.53 -17.35
N GLY A 260 -17.07 -8.43 -17.50
CA GLY A 260 -17.59 -8.97 -18.78
C GLY A 260 -16.70 -10.06 -19.42
N LYS A 261 -17.15 -11.12 -20.11
CA LYS A 261 -18.46 -11.72 -20.47
C LYS A 261 -18.71 -13.00 -19.64
N PRO A 262 -19.95 -13.53 -19.59
CA PRO A 262 -20.22 -14.86 -19.05
C PRO A 262 -19.31 -15.89 -19.73
N ARG A 263 -18.70 -16.82 -18.96
CA ARG A 263 -18.02 -18.00 -19.48
C ARG A 263 -19.03 -18.83 -20.31
N THR A 264 -19.17 -18.54 -21.60
CA THR A 264 -19.85 -19.44 -22.52
C THR A 264 -18.97 -20.67 -22.66
N ARG A 265 -19.43 -21.82 -22.15
CA ARG A 265 -18.82 -23.12 -22.41
C ARG A 265 -18.61 -23.27 -23.92
N GLY A 266 -17.35 -23.32 -24.36
CA GLY A 266 -16.99 -23.68 -25.74
C GLY A 266 -16.35 -22.58 -26.60
N ALA A 267 -16.05 -21.38 -26.08
CA ALA A 267 -15.23 -20.41 -26.82
C ALA A 267 -13.75 -20.53 -26.42
N GLN A 268 -12.90 -21.07 -27.28
CA GLN A 268 -11.45 -20.86 -27.22
C GLN A 268 -11.12 -19.42 -27.64
N THR A 269 -11.17 -18.50 -26.68
CA THR A 269 -10.53 -17.18 -26.75
C THR A 269 -9.69 -17.07 -25.48
N GLY A 270 -8.39 -16.77 -25.57
CA GLY A 270 -7.44 -16.76 -24.45
C GLY A 270 -8.07 -16.18 -23.18
N GLY A 271 -8.29 -17.05 -22.20
CA GLY A 271 -9.11 -16.73 -21.02
C GLY A 271 -8.56 -15.51 -20.29
N ALA A 272 -9.45 -14.70 -19.70
CA ALA A 272 -9.04 -13.64 -18.80
C ALA A 272 -8.06 -14.21 -17.76
N LYS A 273 -6.90 -13.57 -17.63
CA LYS A 273 -5.86 -14.01 -16.70
C LYS A 273 -6.42 -14.08 -15.29
N ARG A 274 -6.01 -15.10 -14.54
CA ARG A 274 -6.35 -15.27 -13.14
C ARG A 274 -5.15 -14.91 -12.27
N VAL A 275 -5.37 -13.99 -11.34
CA VAL A 275 -4.35 -13.54 -10.40
C VAL A 275 -4.76 -13.87 -8.97
N ALA A 276 -3.90 -14.61 -8.27
CA ALA A 276 -3.99 -14.80 -6.84
C ALA A 276 -3.23 -13.69 -6.10
N LEU A 277 -3.85 -13.08 -5.09
CA LEU A 277 -3.19 -12.18 -4.16
C LEU A 277 -3.15 -12.82 -2.77
N VAL A 278 -2.01 -12.81 -2.10
CA VAL A 278 -1.85 -13.33 -0.73
C VAL A 278 -1.16 -12.28 0.13
N GLY A 279 -1.69 -12.02 1.33
CA GLY A 279 -1.16 -10.97 2.20
C GLY A 279 -1.06 -11.42 3.66
N LYS A 280 0.12 -11.29 4.28
CA LYS A 280 0.32 -11.62 5.71
C LYS A 280 -0.57 -10.72 6.58
N GLY A 281 -1.44 -11.34 7.39
CA GLY A 281 -2.37 -10.66 8.30
C GLY A 281 -2.09 -10.94 9.77
N ILE A 282 -0.84 -10.80 10.25
CA ILE A 282 -0.55 -10.90 11.68
C ILE A 282 -0.95 -9.59 12.35
N THR A 283 -2.07 -9.59 13.07
CA THR A 283 -2.63 -8.36 13.66
C THR A 283 -1.80 -7.82 14.82
N PHE A 284 -1.06 -8.70 15.47
CA PHE A 284 0.00 -8.34 16.41
C PHE A 284 0.98 -9.49 16.55
N ASP A 285 2.27 -9.16 16.56
CA ASP A 285 3.35 -10.14 16.65
C ASP A 285 4.24 -9.90 17.86
N THR A 286 4.12 -10.76 18.87
CA THR A 286 5.06 -10.77 20.00
C THR A 286 6.30 -11.62 19.74
N GLY A 287 6.30 -12.41 18.66
CA GLY A 287 7.20 -13.53 18.40
C GLY A 287 6.79 -14.86 19.03
N GLY A 288 5.64 -14.91 19.71
CA GLY A 288 5.20 -16.11 20.43
C GLY A 288 6.12 -16.48 21.60
N ILE A 289 6.52 -17.75 21.69
CA ILE A 289 7.46 -18.25 22.72
C ILE A 289 8.89 -17.72 22.48
N SER A 290 9.29 -17.58 21.22
CA SER A 290 10.49 -16.85 20.78
C SER A 290 10.29 -15.33 20.92
N ILE A 291 10.03 -14.86 22.14
CA ILE A 291 9.58 -13.49 22.40
C ILE A 291 10.54 -12.41 21.84
N LYS A 292 9.98 -11.43 21.13
CA LYS A 292 10.71 -10.24 20.68
C LYS A 292 11.13 -9.38 21.88
N PRO A 293 12.24 -8.62 21.76
CA PRO A 293 12.58 -7.58 22.72
C PRO A 293 11.47 -6.53 22.85
N ALA A 294 11.31 -5.94 24.03
CA ALA A 294 10.29 -4.91 24.29
C ALA A 294 10.47 -3.63 23.43
N ALA A 295 11.72 -3.30 23.07
CA ALA A 295 12.02 -2.14 22.25
C ALA A 295 11.32 -2.25 20.89
N ASN A 296 10.56 -1.23 20.52
CA ASN A 296 9.83 -1.14 19.25
C ASN A 296 8.73 -2.20 19.01
N MET A 297 8.42 -3.08 19.97
CA MET A 297 7.34 -4.08 19.80
C MET A 297 5.97 -3.45 19.49
N HIS A 298 5.73 -2.21 19.94
CA HIS A 298 4.52 -1.45 19.60
C HIS A 298 4.38 -1.16 18.10
N HIS A 299 5.45 -1.24 17.30
CA HIS A 299 5.37 -1.16 15.83
C HIS A 299 4.80 -2.44 15.19
N MET A 300 4.72 -3.56 15.92
CA MET A 300 4.18 -4.83 15.40
C MET A 300 2.67 -4.80 15.14
N THR A 301 2.00 -3.67 15.40
CA THR A 301 0.68 -3.36 14.81
C THR A 301 0.71 -3.35 13.28
N SER A 302 1.88 -3.13 12.68
CA SER A 302 2.06 -3.07 11.23
C SER A 302 2.27 -4.43 10.57
N ASP A 303 2.29 -5.51 11.36
CA ASP A 303 2.65 -6.86 10.87
C ASP A 303 1.54 -7.55 10.04
N MET A 304 0.47 -6.79 9.79
CA MET A 304 -0.64 -7.07 8.89
C MET A 304 -0.64 -6.16 7.65
N GLY A 305 0.44 -5.41 7.41
CA GLY A 305 0.55 -4.47 6.29
C GLY A 305 0.39 -5.11 4.91
N GLY A 306 0.82 -6.37 4.76
CA GLY A 306 0.63 -7.15 3.53
C GLY A 306 -0.85 -7.44 3.27
N ALA A 307 -1.57 -7.94 4.28
CA ALA A 307 -3.02 -8.15 4.20
C ALA A 307 -3.78 -6.85 3.90
N ALA A 308 -3.41 -5.75 4.57
CA ALA A 308 -4.03 -4.44 4.35
C ALA A 308 -3.92 -3.99 2.88
N ALA A 309 -2.73 -4.10 2.31
CA ALA A 309 -2.49 -3.75 0.92
C ALA A 309 -3.25 -4.67 -0.05
N VAL A 310 -3.26 -5.99 0.21
CA VAL A 310 -3.99 -6.96 -0.64
C VAL A 310 -5.49 -6.68 -0.66
N ILE A 311 -6.10 -6.44 0.51
CA ILE A 311 -7.52 -6.10 0.63
C ILE A 311 -7.82 -4.80 -0.14
N ALA A 312 -7.00 -3.77 0.06
CA ALA A 312 -7.17 -2.49 -0.64
C ALA A 312 -7.03 -2.65 -2.16
N THR A 313 -6.08 -3.45 -2.64
CA THR A 313 -5.84 -3.66 -4.07
C THR A 313 -6.99 -4.42 -4.74
N VAL A 314 -7.53 -5.49 -4.14
CA VAL A 314 -8.65 -6.24 -4.77
C VAL A 314 -9.94 -5.41 -4.80
N VAL A 315 -10.19 -4.61 -3.76
CA VAL A 315 -11.29 -3.64 -3.74
C VAL A 315 -11.12 -2.59 -4.83
N LEU A 316 -9.89 -2.08 -5.02
CA LEU A 316 -9.58 -1.14 -6.09
C LEU A 316 -9.75 -1.77 -7.48
N ALA A 317 -9.33 -3.03 -7.67
CA ALA A 317 -9.50 -3.76 -8.92
C ALA A 317 -10.98 -3.90 -9.31
N ALA A 318 -11.86 -4.20 -8.35
CA ALA A 318 -13.30 -4.23 -8.59
C ALA A 318 -13.88 -2.83 -8.87
N LYS A 319 -13.49 -1.82 -8.09
CA LYS A 319 -13.93 -0.43 -8.31
C LYS A 319 -13.56 0.09 -9.70
N GLN A 320 -12.35 -0.25 -10.18
CA GLN A 320 -11.87 0.08 -11.52
C GLN A 320 -12.35 -0.88 -12.61
N ASN A 321 -13.18 -1.88 -12.26
CA ASN A 321 -13.75 -2.86 -13.19
C ASN A 321 -12.69 -3.55 -14.06
N LEU A 322 -11.56 -3.98 -13.45
CA LEU A 322 -10.49 -4.61 -14.23
C LEU A 322 -11.00 -5.88 -14.95
N PRO A 323 -10.59 -6.13 -16.20
CA PRO A 323 -11.10 -7.25 -17.01
C PRO A 323 -10.36 -8.57 -16.77
N ILE A 324 -9.98 -8.85 -15.51
CA ILE A 324 -9.27 -10.06 -15.08
C ILE A 324 -9.90 -10.61 -13.79
N GLU A 325 -9.73 -11.91 -13.54
CA GLU A 325 -10.16 -12.53 -12.28
C GLU A 325 -9.07 -12.33 -11.23
N VAL A 326 -9.43 -11.74 -10.08
CA VAL A 326 -8.51 -11.49 -8.97
C VAL A 326 -9.07 -12.11 -7.71
N ILE A 327 -8.31 -13.01 -7.10
CA ILE A 327 -8.71 -13.75 -5.90
C ILE A 327 -7.70 -13.41 -4.79
N ALA A 328 -8.11 -12.60 -3.83
CA ALA A 328 -7.32 -12.37 -2.63
C ALA A 328 -7.61 -13.46 -1.60
N THR A 329 -6.57 -14.08 -1.05
CA THR A 329 -6.61 -15.06 0.04
C THR A 329 -5.76 -14.55 1.19
N VAL A 330 -6.41 -14.11 2.27
CA VAL A 330 -5.79 -13.28 3.32
C VAL A 330 -5.85 -14.01 4.66
N PRO A 331 -4.75 -14.70 5.07
CA PRO A 331 -4.68 -15.36 6.37
C PRO A 331 -4.46 -14.33 7.48
N MET A 332 -5.19 -14.49 8.58
CA MET A 332 -5.15 -13.58 9.73
C MET A 332 -4.96 -14.34 11.04
N ALA A 333 -4.01 -13.91 11.86
CA ALA A 333 -3.75 -14.46 13.18
C ALA A 333 -3.15 -13.40 14.11
N GLU A 334 -3.10 -13.70 15.41
CA GLU A 334 -2.37 -12.90 16.40
C GLU A 334 -1.36 -13.83 17.09
N ASN A 335 -0.07 -13.53 16.99
CA ASN A 335 1.01 -14.38 17.51
C ASN A 335 1.34 -13.97 18.95
N MET A 336 0.91 -14.79 19.91
CA MET A 336 0.94 -14.48 21.34
C MET A 336 1.57 -15.63 22.15
N PRO A 337 2.34 -15.35 23.22
CA PRO A 337 2.72 -16.37 24.18
C PRO A 337 1.50 -16.77 25.00
N SER A 338 1.28 -18.07 25.18
CA SER A 338 0.25 -18.59 26.08
C SER A 338 0.52 -20.06 26.40
N ALA A 339 -0.28 -20.63 27.31
CA ALA A 339 -0.23 -22.07 27.59
C ALA A 339 -0.64 -22.95 26.40
N THR A 340 -1.28 -22.37 25.37
CA THR A 340 -1.73 -23.05 24.16
C THR A 340 -0.91 -22.69 22.92
N ALA A 341 0.07 -21.78 23.04
CA ALA A 341 0.90 -21.33 21.93
C ALA A 341 1.74 -22.47 21.33
N GLN A 342 2.06 -22.36 20.04
CA GLN A 342 3.07 -23.22 19.41
C GLN A 342 4.44 -23.00 20.04
N ARG A 343 5.29 -24.02 19.99
CA ARG A 343 6.62 -24.01 20.61
C ARG A 343 7.69 -24.30 19.56
N PRO A 344 8.93 -23.80 19.75
CA PRO A 344 10.08 -24.35 19.06
C PRO A 344 10.16 -25.87 19.25
N GLY A 345 10.31 -26.62 18.15
CA GLY A 345 10.31 -28.08 18.08
C GLY A 345 8.94 -28.71 17.79
N ASP A 346 7.85 -27.94 17.75
CA ASP A 346 6.56 -28.46 17.26
C ASP A 346 6.65 -28.74 15.75
N VAL A 347 5.98 -29.80 15.28
CA VAL A 347 5.78 -30.07 13.84
C VAL A 347 4.32 -29.77 13.49
N LEU A 348 4.12 -28.93 12.48
CA LEU A 348 2.82 -28.59 11.91
C LEU A 348 2.61 -29.34 10.59
N THR A 349 1.36 -29.68 10.27
CA THR A 349 0.99 -30.10 8.92
C THR A 349 0.27 -28.93 8.26
N GLN A 350 0.89 -28.36 7.23
CA GLN A 350 0.29 -27.28 6.45
C GLN A 350 -0.92 -27.80 5.66
N TYR A 351 -1.81 -26.90 5.28
CA TYR A 351 -2.78 -27.15 4.24
C TYR A 351 -2.06 -27.64 2.97
N GLY A 352 -2.58 -28.72 2.36
CA GLY A 352 -1.88 -29.44 1.28
C GLY A 352 -0.92 -30.55 1.74
N GLY A 353 -0.65 -30.67 3.05
CA GLY A 353 -0.03 -31.86 3.65
C GLY A 353 1.46 -31.79 3.94
N ILE A 354 2.18 -30.77 3.47
CA ILE A 354 3.62 -30.58 3.78
C ILE A 354 3.80 -30.38 5.29
N THR A 355 4.73 -31.12 5.89
CA THR A 355 5.05 -30.99 7.32
C THR A 355 6.18 -30.00 7.57
N VAL A 356 6.05 -29.16 8.59
CA VAL A 356 7.01 -28.10 8.92
C VAL A 356 7.42 -28.16 10.39
N GLU A 357 8.71 -28.31 10.64
CA GLU A 357 9.31 -28.15 11.96
C GLU A 357 9.44 -26.65 12.29
N VAL A 358 8.79 -26.22 13.37
CA VAL A 358 8.84 -24.84 13.84
C VAL A 358 10.05 -24.70 14.75
N LEU A 359 11.15 -24.12 14.27
CA LEU A 359 12.34 -23.86 15.07
C LEU A 359 12.34 -22.45 15.69
N ASN A 360 11.58 -21.53 15.11
CA ASN A 360 11.41 -20.17 15.64
C ASN A 360 9.96 -19.70 15.49
N THR A 361 9.27 -19.40 16.59
CA THR A 361 7.88 -18.94 16.56
C THR A 361 7.73 -17.46 16.17
N ASP A 362 8.84 -16.73 16.04
CA ASP A 362 8.94 -15.37 15.50
C ASP A 362 9.11 -15.36 13.96
N ALA A 363 9.07 -16.55 13.35
CA ALA A 363 8.96 -16.74 11.91
C ALA A 363 7.57 -17.30 11.57
N GLU A 364 6.54 -16.68 12.15
CA GLU A 364 5.12 -17.05 12.06
C GLU A 364 4.49 -16.69 10.71
N GLY A 365 4.87 -15.54 10.13
CA GLY A 365 4.25 -15.03 8.91
C GLY A 365 4.30 -16.03 7.76
N ARG A 366 5.47 -16.64 7.54
CA ARG A 366 5.64 -17.66 6.49
C ARG A 366 4.80 -18.92 6.73
N LEU A 367 4.48 -19.26 7.98
CA LEU A 367 3.64 -20.41 8.31
C LEU A 367 2.20 -20.17 7.89
N ILE A 368 1.64 -18.99 8.18
CA ILE A 368 0.26 -18.66 7.77
C ILE A 368 0.14 -18.42 6.26
N LEU A 369 1.22 -17.93 5.64
CA LEU A 369 1.28 -17.70 4.20
C LEU A 369 1.35 -19.01 3.42
N ALA A 370 2.10 -20.01 3.89
CA ALA A 370 2.17 -21.32 3.25
C ALA A 370 0.77 -21.93 3.04
N ASP A 371 -0.03 -21.98 4.10
CA ASP A 371 -1.44 -22.39 4.07
C ASP A 371 -2.27 -21.62 3.03
N ALA A 372 -2.11 -20.30 2.99
CA ALA A 372 -2.87 -19.43 2.08
C ALA A 372 -2.41 -19.54 0.62
N ILE A 373 -1.11 -19.71 0.37
CA ILE A 373 -0.54 -19.90 -0.97
C ILE A 373 -1.07 -21.22 -1.56
N VAL A 374 -0.99 -22.32 -0.81
CA VAL A 374 -1.51 -23.61 -1.29
C VAL A 374 -2.99 -23.49 -1.64
N ARG A 375 -3.80 -22.89 -0.75
CA ARG A 375 -5.21 -22.66 -1.03
C ARG A 375 -5.43 -21.77 -2.26
N ALA A 376 -4.66 -20.71 -2.42
CA ALA A 376 -4.79 -19.82 -3.59
C ALA A 376 -4.43 -20.53 -4.90
N CYS A 377 -3.45 -21.45 -4.87
CA CYS A 377 -3.06 -22.25 -6.02
C CYS A 377 -4.14 -23.25 -6.47
N GLU A 378 -5.04 -23.70 -5.60
CA GLU A 378 -6.20 -24.54 -5.98
C GLU A 378 -7.17 -23.82 -6.93
N ASP A 379 -7.15 -22.49 -6.93
CA ASP A 379 -7.91 -21.70 -7.89
C ASP A 379 -7.22 -21.64 -9.27
N GLU A 380 -6.10 -22.35 -9.49
CA GLU A 380 -5.35 -22.41 -10.76
C GLU A 380 -4.99 -21.03 -11.34
N PRO A 381 -4.30 -20.14 -10.60
CA PRO A 381 -3.93 -18.82 -11.10
C PRO A 381 -2.80 -18.88 -12.13
N ASP A 382 -2.80 -17.95 -13.10
CA ASP A 382 -1.64 -17.70 -13.97
C ASP A 382 -0.53 -17.01 -13.18
N TYR A 383 -0.91 -16.07 -12.30
CA TYR A 383 0.00 -15.25 -11.49
C TYR A 383 -0.36 -15.30 -10.01
N LEU A 384 0.65 -15.37 -9.15
CA LEU A 384 0.50 -15.25 -7.70
C LEU A 384 1.38 -14.11 -7.18
N ILE A 385 0.78 -13.16 -6.48
CA ILE A 385 1.49 -12.04 -5.85
C ILE A 385 1.25 -12.16 -4.34
N GLU A 386 2.32 -12.47 -3.61
CA GLU A 386 2.32 -12.47 -2.15
C GLU A 386 3.06 -11.23 -1.63
N THR A 387 2.55 -10.62 -0.56
CA THR A 387 3.26 -9.54 0.13
C THR A 387 3.13 -9.64 1.64
N SER A 388 4.24 -9.37 2.33
CA SER A 388 4.32 -9.53 3.76
C SER A 388 5.42 -8.70 4.40
N THR A 389 5.19 -8.32 5.65
CA THR A 389 6.22 -7.79 6.55
C THR A 389 7.04 -8.95 7.11
N LEU A 390 7.82 -9.61 6.26
CA LEU A 390 8.27 -10.97 6.55
C LEU A 390 9.59 -11.04 7.30
N THR A 391 10.57 -10.20 6.94
CA THR A 391 11.92 -10.35 7.50
C THR A 391 12.56 -9.03 7.91
N GLY A 392 13.14 -9.00 9.12
CA GLY A 392 14.06 -7.92 9.49
C GLY A 392 15.32 -7.86 8.60
N ALA A 393 15.64 -8.95 7.90
CA ALA A 393 16.75 -9.03 6.95
C ALA A 393 16.53 -8.14 5.72
N GLN A 394 15.28 -7.97 5.25
CA GLN A 394 14.94 -6.99 4.21
C GLN A 394 15.41 -5.59 4.62
N THR A 395 15.12 -5.19 5.87
CA THR A 395 15.48 -3.86 6.38
C THR A 395 16.99 -3.66 6.44
N VAL A 396 17.74 -4.69 6.82
CA VAL A 396 19.21 -4.63 6.85
C VAL A 396 19.79 -4.49 5.43
N ALA A 397 19.20 -5.17 4.45
CA ALA A 397 19.70 -5.17 3.07
C ALA A 397 19.31 -3.91 2.28
N LEU A 398 18.05 -3.49 2.36
CA LEU A 398 17.44 -2.47 1.47
C LEU A 398 16.99 -1.20 2.21
N GLY A 399 17.13 -1.16 3.53
CA GLY A 399 16.69 -0.03 4.35
C GLY A 399 15.17 0.04 4.52
N SER A 400 14.68 1.23 4.88
CA SER A 400 13.30 1.41 5.37
C SER A 400 12.26 1.73 4.30
N ARG A 401 12.65 1.87 3.03
CA ARG A 401 11.77 2.39 1.97
C ARG A 401 11.67 1.52 0.73
N THR A 402 12.56 0.55 0.57
CA THR A 402 12.70 -0.24 -0.66
C THR A 402 12.23 -1.67 -0.39
N PRO A 403 11.10 -2.11 -0.98
CA PRO A 403 10.65 -3.50 -0.94
C PRO A 403 11.64 -4.45 -1.62
N GLY A 404 11.78 -5.65 -1.07
CA GLY A 404 12.49 -6.74 -1.74
C GLY A 404 11.52 -7.59 -2.55
N VAL A 405 11.68 -7.68 -3.87
CA VAL A 405 10.84 -8.48 -4.76
C VAL A 405 11.60 -9.75 -5.13
N MET A 406 11.06 -10.92 -4.79
CA MET A 406 11.60 -12.24 -5.11
C MET A 406 10.55 -13.04 -5.87
N GLY A 407 10.93 -14.08 -6.61
CA GLY A 407 9.96 -14.89 -7.36
C GLY A 407 10.53 -15.52 -8.61
N SER A 408 9.65 -15.89 -9.54
CA SER A 408 10.01 -16.26 -10.91
C SER A 408 10.76 -15.10 -11.58
N ASP A 409 11.93 -15.34 -12.19
CA ASP A 409 12.84 -14.28 -12.62
C ASP A 409 12.17 -13.18 -13.48
N GLU A 410 11.46 -13.57 -14.53
CA GLU A 410 10.80 -12.61 -15.44
C GLU A 410 9.69 -11.82 -14.73
N PHE A 411 8.85 -12.50 -13.94
CA PHE A 411 7.74 -11.85 -13.24
C PHE A 411 8.23 -10.96 -12.09
N ARG A 412 9.28 -11.37 -11.37
CA ARG A 412 9.97 -10.58 -10.35
C ARG A 412 10.47 -9.26 -10.92
N ASP A 413 11.20 -9.32 -12.02
CA ASP A 413 11.82 -8.13 -12.62
C ASP A 413 10.75 -7.17 -13.16
N ARG A 414 9.68 -7.73 -13.75
CA ARG A 414 8.48 -6.99 -14.18
C ARG A 414 7.80 -6.26 -13.02
N VAL A 415 7.56 -6.93 -11.90
CA VAL A 415 6.96 -6.34 -10.69
C VAL A 415 7.87 -5.25 -10.10
N ALA A 416 9.18 -5.48 -10.04
CA ALA A 416 10.13 -4.49 -9.54
C ALA A 416 10.15 -3.21 -10.40
N ALA A 417 10.15 -3.35 -11.73
CA ALA A 417 10.10 -2.22 -12.66
C ALA A 417 8.80 -1.40 -12.51
N LEU A 418 7.65 -2.08 -12.40
CA LEU A 418 6.36 -1.42 -12.14
C LEU A 418 6.36 -0.69 -10.79
N SER A 419 6.92 -1.31 -9.76
CA SER A 419 7.06 -0.70 -8.43
C SER A 419 7.88 0.59 -8.46
N GLN A 420 8.97 0.62 -9.23
CA GLN A 420 9.78 1.82 -9.47
C GLN A 420 8.98 2.89 -10.22
N GLY A 421 8.24 2.51 -11.26
CA GLY A 421 7.39 3.42 -12.03
C GLY A 421 6.32 4.14 -11.20
N VAL A 422 5.72 3.44 -10.23
CA VAL A 422 4.70 4.03 -9.34
C VAL A 422 5.27 4.72 -8.09
N GLY A 423 6.59 4.73 -7.92
CA GLY A 423 7.28 5.39 -6.82
C GLY A 423 7.29 4.61 -5.50
N GLU A 424 7.00 3.31 -5.51
CA GLU A 424 7.18 2.42 -4.35
C GLU A 424 8.56 1.75 -4.34
N ASN A 425 9.28 1.80 -5.47
CA ASN A 425 10.71 1.53 -5.60
C ASN A 425 11.15 0.12 -5.17
N GLY A 426 10.37 -0.91 -5.50
CA GLY A 426 10.77 -2.31 -5.31
C GLY A 426 12.09 -2.65 -6.02
N TRP A 427 12.84 -3.57 -5.43
CA TRP A 427 14.10 -4.06 -5.97
C TRP A 427 14.07 -5.58 -6.15
N ALA A 428 14.47 -6.05 -7.34
CA ALA A 428 14.55 -7.47 -7.65
C ALA A 428 15.70 -8.15 -6.90
N MET A 429 15.38 -9.19 -6.14
CA MET A 429 16.30 -10.00 -5.35
C MET A 429 16.37 -11.43 -5.89
N PRO A 430 17.56 -12.08 -5.89
CA PRO A 430 17.71 -13.44 -6.38
C PRO A 430 17.18 -14.47 -5.38
N LEU A 431 16.88 -15.69 -5.85
CA LEU A 431 16.64 -16.87 -4.99
C LEU A 431 17.62 -17.99 -5.36
N PRO A 432 18.88 -17.92 -4.87
CA PRO A 432 19.90 -18.93 -5.15
C PRO A 432 19.45 -20.35 -4.74
N GLU A 433 19.81 -21.35 -5.55
CA GLU A 433 19.34 -22.73 -5.38
C GLU A 433 19.84 -23.36 -4.07
N GLU A 434 21.07 -23.01 -3.65
CA GLU A 434 21.71 -23.53 -2.45
C GLU A 434 20.95 -23.22 -1.16
N LEU A 435 20.11 -22.18 -1.14
CA LEU A 435 19.31 -21.82 0.04
C LEU A 435 18.20 -22.83 0.34
N LYS A 436 17.88 -23.75 -0.57
CA LYS A 436 16.92 -24.82 -0.30
C LYS A 436 17.44 -25.78 0.76
N ASP A 437 18.75 -26.04 0.75
CA ASP A 437 19.37 -26.97 1.69
C ASP A 437 19.36 -26.43 3.13
N ASP A 438 19.31 -25.10 3.29
CA ASP A 438 19.19 -24.42 4.58
C ASP A 438 17.83 -24.64 5.28
N LEU A 439 16.82 -25.13 4.56
CA LEU A 439 15.47 -25.40 5.08
C LEU A 439 15.20 -26.88 5.38
N LYS A 440 16.21 -27.75 5.27
CA LYS A 440 16.04 -29.18 5.60
C LYS A 440 15.76 -29.36 7.09
N SER A 441 14.70 -30.12 7.41
CA SER A 441 14.41 -30.56 8.78
C SER A 441 14.91 -31.99 9.01
N SER A 442 15.13 -32.33 10.28
CA SER A 442 15.47 -33.70 10.70
C SER A 442 14.24 -34.55 11.05
N VAL A 443 13.07 -33.92 11.22
CA VAL A 443 11.83 -34.55 11.72
C VAL A 443 10.58 -34.22 10.90
N ALA A 444 10.67 -33.30 9.94
CA ALA A 444 9.60 -32.87 9.04
C ALA A 444 10.14 -32.68 7.61
N ASP A 445 9.27 -32.34 6.66
CA ASP A 445 9.68 -32.08 5.27
C ASP A 445 10.52 -30.80 5.15
N LEU A 446 10.16 -29.76 5.93
CA LEU A 446 10.85 -28.47 5.96
C LEU A 446 11.02 -27.95 7.40
N ALA A 447 12.04 -27.13 7.63
CA ALA A 447 12.16 -26.28 8.81
C ALA A 447 11.68 -24.86 8.46
N ASN A 448 11.00 -24.18 9.40
CA ASN A 448 10.48 -22.84 9.11
C ASN A 448 11.58 -21.77 9.05
N VAL A 449 12.78 -22.02 9.57
CA VAL A 449 13.93 -21.13 9.49
C VAL A 449 15.18 -21.91 9.18
N SER A 450 16.21 -21.23 8.67
CA SER A 450 17.55 -21.79 8.59
C SER A 450 18.29 -21.67 9.93
N GLY A 451 19.32 -22.51 10.12
CA GLY A 451 20.24 -22.41 11.26
C GLY A 451 21.21 -21.21 11.17
N SER A 452 21.16 -20.44 10.09
CA SER A 452 22.04 -19.31 9.80
C SER A 452 21.28 -17.99 9.81
N ARG A 453 21.90 -16.93 10.32
CA ARG A 453 21.33 -15.57 10.25
C ARG A 453 21.50 -14.91 8.87
N TYR A 454 22.36 -15.45 8.02
CA TYR A 454 22.67 -14.86 6.72
C TYR A 454 21.59 -15.17 5.70
N ALA A 455 21.42 -14.27 4.72
CA ALA A 455 20.42 -14.39 3.66
C ALA A 455 18.97 -14.57 4.15
N GLY A 456 18.62 -14.14 5.38
CA GLY A 456 17.32 -14.42 6.00
C GLY A 456 16.10 -14.01 5.17
N MET A 457 16.18 -12.92 4.39
CA MET A 457 15.14 -12.51 3.45
C MET A 457 14.97 -13.53 2.32
N LEU A 458 16.08 -13.96 1.71
CA LEU A 458 16.08 -14.91 0.59
C LEU A 458 15.65 -16.31 1.06
N VAL A 459 16.09 -16.73 2.24
CA VAL A 459 15.64 -18.00 2.87
C VAL A 459 14.13 -17.99 3.10
N ALA A 460 13.55 -16.86 3.49
CA ALA A 460 12.09 -16.73 3.63
C ALA A 460 11.38 -16.84 2.28
N GLY A 461 11.90 -16.18 1.24
CA GLY A 461 11.39 -16.34 -0.13
C GLY A 461 11.50 -17.77 -0.64
N THR A 462 12.63 -18.45 -0.39
CA THR A 462 12.81 -19.88 -0.73
C THR A 462 11.81 -20.76 0.01
N TYR A 463 11.52 -20.48 1.28
CA TYR A 463 10.50 -21.21 2.03
C TYR A 463 9.12 -21.07 1.39
N LEU A 464 8.71 -19.85 1.01
CA LEU A 464 7.40 -19.63 0.37
C LEU A 464 7.29 -20.31 -1.00
N ARG A 465 8.39 -20.38 -1.75
CA ARG A 465 8.45 -21.04 -3.07
C ARG A 465 8.01 -22.50 -3.02
N GLU A 466 8.30 -23.23 -1.93
CA GLU A 466 7.96 -24.65 -1.78
C GLU A 466 6.44 -24.90 -1.70
N PHE A 467 5.62 -23.86 -1.51
CA PHE A 467 4.16 -23.94 -1.43
C PHE A 467 3.45 -23.45 -2.69
N VAL A 468 4.19 -22.87 -3.64
CA VAL A 468 3.65 -22.39 -4.91
C VAL A 468 3.52 -23.58 -5.87
N ALA A 469 2.35 -23.74 -6.50
CA ALA A 469 2.13 -24.79 -7.48
C ALA A 469 3.00 -24.61 -8.75
N ASP A 470 3.40 -25.73 -9.34
CA ASP A 470 4.19 -25.75 -10.57
C ASP A 470 3.50 -24.97 -11.70
N GLY A 471 4.27 -24.20 -12.45
CA GLY A 471 3.80 -23.43 -13.61
C GLY A 471 3.20 -22.06 -13.29
N VAL A 472 2.93 -21.74 -12.02
CA VAL A 472 2.43 -20.41 -11.61
C VAL A 472 3.56 -19.38 -11.64
N GLN A 473 3.35 -18.25 -12.32
CA GLN A 473 4.28 -17.12 -12.22
C GLN A 473 4.08 -16.43 -10.88
N TRP A 474 5.09 -16.41 -10.01
CA TRP A 474 4.89 -15.93 -8.64
C TRP A 474 5.89 -14.86 -8.23
N THR A 475 5.46 -14.00 -7.32
CA THR A 475 6.33 -13.06 -6.60
C THR A 475 5.99 -12.98 -5.13
N HIS A 476 7.02 -12.78 -4.31
CA HIS A 476 6.95 -12.35 -2.91
C HIS A 476 7.53 -10.93 -2.82
N ILE A 477 6.76 -10.00 -2.27
CA ILE A 477 7.16 -8.61 -2.02
C ILE A 477 7.35 -8.44 -0.50
N ASP A 478 8.60 -8.54 -0.03
CA ASP A 478 8.95 -8.28 1.37
C ASP A 478 8.93 -6.77 1.66
N ILE A 479 7.96 -6.37 2.48
CA ILE A 479 7.67 -4.99 2.87
C ILE A 479 7.92 -4.74 4.37
N ALA A 480 8.72 -5.58 5.03
CA ALA A 480 8.96 -5.52 6.49
C ALA A 480 9.17 -4.09 7.04
N ALA A 481 10.12 -3.34 6.49
CA ALA A 481 10.24 -1.91 6.83
C ALA A 481 9.40 -0.96 5.96
N PRO A 482 9.27 -1.16 4.63
CA PRO A 482 8.49 -0.27 3.78
C PRO A 482 7.03 -0.06 4.18
N ALA A 483 6.40 -1.04 4.86
CA ALA A 483 5.00 -0.95 5.29
C ALA A 483 4.73 0.09 6.40
N TYR A 484 5.75 0.45 7.19
CA TYR A 484 5.58 1.32 8.36
C TYR A 484 6.72 2.33 8.55
N ASN A 485 6.40 3.61 8.42
CA ASN A 485 7.33 4.70 8.65
C ASN A 485 7.46 5.01 10.16
N THR A 486 8.60 4.65 10.74
CA THR A 486 8.94 4.96 12.14
C THR A 486 9.54 6.37 12.32
N GLY A 487 10.02 6.99 11.24
CA GLY A 487 10.68 8.30 11.24
C GLY A 487 9.72 9.48 11.00
N GLY A 488 10.30 10.60 10.55
CA GLY A 488 9.54 11.76 10.10
C GLY A 488 8.85 11.51 8.75
N PRO A 489 7.79 12.27 8.43
CA PRO A 489 7.13 12.16 7.13
C PRO A 489 8.04 12.67 5.99
N TRP A 490 7.85 12.15 4.78
CA TRP A 490 8.50 12.62 3.55
C TRP A 490 7.53 12.52 2.38
N GLY A 491 7.70 13.33 1.33
CA GLY A 491 6.96 13.14 0.08
C GLY A 491 5.45 13.16 0.29
N TYR A 492 4.78 12.02 0.19
CA TYR A 492 3.35 11.81 0.52
C TYR A 492 3.15 10.68 1.56
N THR A 493 4.24 10.28 2.23
CA THR A 493 4.29 9.23 3.23
C THR A 493 4.27 9.84 4.63
N PRO A 494 3.20 9.61 5.41
CA PRO A 494 3.11 10.06 6.79
C PRO A 494 3.99 9.20 7.71
N LYS A 495 4.05 9.55 8.99
CA LYS A 495 4.50 8.60 10.02
C LYS A 495 3.41 7.53 10.21
N GLY A 496 3.81 6.30 10.48
CA GLY A 496 2.89 5.15 10.63
C GLY A 496 2.75 4.35 9.34
N GLY A 497 1.58 3.74 9.12
CA GLY A 497 1.32 2.94 7.92
C GLY A 497 1.57 3.72 6.63
N THR A 498 2.29 3.11 5.69
CA THR A 498 2.64 3.73 4.40
C THR A 498 1.66 3.36 3.28
N GLY A 499 1.05 2.17 3.37
CA GLY A 499 0.19 1.57 2.35
C GLY A 499 0.94 0.84 1.23
N VAL A 500 2.28 0.74 1.31
CA VAL A 500 3.09 -0.06 0.37
C VAL A 500 2.75 -1.56 0.57
N PRO A 501 2.55 -2.37 -0.49
CA PRO A 501 2.77 -2.06 -1.91
C PRO A 501 1.46 -1.94 -2.72
N THR A 502 0.42 -1.27 -2.18
CA THR A 502 -0.92 -1.21 -2.81
C THR A 502 -0.88 -0.72 -4.25
N ARG A 503 -0.07 0.31 -4.56
CA ARG A 503 0.04 0.86 -5.93
C ARG A 503 0.83 -0.06 -6.85
N THR A 504 1.90 -0.68 -6.35
CA THR A 504 2.65 -1.69 -7.11
C THR A 504 1.72 -2.83 -7.52
N MET A 505 0.98 -3.41 -6.57
CA MET A 505 0.10 -4.53 -6.88
C MET A 505 -1.01 -4.12 -7.87
N PHE A 506 -1.60 -2.93 -7.71
CA PHE A 506 -2.60 -2.46 -8.67
C PHE A 506 -2.03 -2.24 -10.08
N ALA A 507 -0.83 -1.65 -10.20
CA ALA A 507 -0.16 -1.49 -11.48
C ALA A 507 0.19 -2.84 -12.14
N VAL A 508 0.56 -3.85 -11.35
CA VAL A 508 0.78 -5.22 -11.85
C VAL A 508 -0.51 -5.84 -12.35
N LEU A 509 -1.65 -5.63 -11.67
CA LEU A 509 -2.95 -6.10 -12.15
C LEU A 509 -3.36 -5.45 -13.47
N GLU A 510 -3.17 -4.14 -13.62
CA GLU A 510 -3.44 -3.43 -14.87
C GLU A 510 -2.54 -3.92 -16.00
N ASP A 511 -1.26 -4.14 -15.70
CA ASP A 511 -0.29 -4.62 -16.66
C ASP A 511 -0.56 -6.08 -17.09
N ILE A 512 -0.96 -6.97 -16.18
CA ILE A 512 -1.43 -8.32 -16.51
C ILE A 512 -2.71 -8.26 -17.37
N ALA A 513 -3.65 -7.38 -17.02
CA ALA A 513 -4.88 -7.21 -17.79
C ALA A 513 -4.61 -6.73 -19.24
N ALA A 514 -3.57 -5.91 -19.44
CA ALA A 514 -3.19 -5.40 -20.75
C ALA A 514 -2.30 -6.37 -21.55
N ASN A 515 -1.34 -7.01 -20.90
CA ASN A 515 -0.20 -7.65 -21.55
C ASN A 515 -0.12 -9.18 -21.36
N GLY A 516 -0.95 -9.76 -20.51
CA GLY A 516 -0.82 -11.16 -20.11
C GLY A 516 0.06 -11.29 -18.89
#